data_AF-A0A7K4KZ84-F1
#
_entry.id   AF-A0A7K4KZ84-F1
#
_cell.length_a   1.000
_cell.length_b   1.000
_cell.length_c   1.000
_cell.angle_alpha   90.00
_cell.angle_beta   90.00
_cell.angle_gamma   90.00
#
_symmetry.space_group_name_H-M   'P 1'
#
loop_
_entity.id
_entity.type
_entity.pdbx_description
1 polymer ?
#
loop_
_entity_poly.entity_id
_entity_poly.type
_entity_poly.pdbx_seq_one_letter_code
_entity_poly.pdbx_strand_id
1 'polypeptide(L)'
;MRPFIPDRDSGYFEAFLESVGIREGGILTDSFGRIKRSMSSTSASAVRSYDSCSLRSEAESFERRITDITHDIEALARDEDDDGEDDEEDNYL
;
A
#
# COMPACT_ATOMS: atom_id res chain seq x y z
N MET A 1 -2.52 -3.89 -2.24
CA MET A 1 -2.19 -3.72 -0.82
C MET A 1 -2.26 -5.02 -0.05
N ARG A 2 -3.19 -5.94 -0.37
CA ARG A 2 -3.33 -7.24 0.30
C ARG A 2 -2.02 -8.00 0.62
N PRO A 3 -0.98 -8.04 -0.25
CA PRO A 3 0.28 -8.73 0.06
C PRO A 3 1.11 -8.14 1.21
N PHE A 4 0.78 -6.94 1.69
CA PHE A 4 1.50 -6.23 2.77
C PHE A 4 0.67 -6.13 4.06
N ILE A 5 -0.48 -6.81 4.11
CA ILE A 5 -1.36 -6.81 5.27
C ILE A 5 -1.10 -8.11 6.05
N PRO A 6 -0.72 -8.03 7.34
CA PRO A 6 -0.56 -9.20 8.21
C PRO A 6 -1.80 -10.08 8.25
N ASP A 7 -1.63 -11.38 8.48
CA ASP A 7 -2.73 -12.34 8.48
C ASP A 7 -3.73 -12.06 9.61
N ARG A 8 -3.26 -11.56 10.76
CA ARG A 8 -4.09 -11.09 11.88
C ARG A 8 -5.11 -10.04 11.45
N ASP A 9 -4.70 -9.12 10.56
CA ASP A 9 -5.51 -7.96 10.17
C ASP A 9 -6.25 -8.21 8.84
N SER A 10 -6.06 -9.39 8.22
CA SER A 10 -6.62 -9.73 6.92
C SER A 10 -8.15 -9.68 6.87
N GLY A 11 -8.83 -10.24 7.87
CA GLY A 11 -10.29 -10.24 7.93
C GLY A 11 -10.89 -8.83 8.06
N TYR A 12 -10.26 -7.98 8.87
CA TYR A 12 -10.65 -6.57 8.99
C TYR A 12 -10.43 -5.81 7.68
N PHE A 13 -9.30 -6.06 7.03
CA PHE A 13 -8.97 -5.46 5.74
C PHE A 13 -9.98 -5.86 4.65
N GLU A 14 -10.37 -7.13 4.55
CA GLU A 14 -11.38 -7.58 3.58
C GLU A 14 -12.76 -6.98 3.87
N ALA A 15 -13.18 -6.91 5.15
CA ALA A 15 -14.43 -6.28 5.54
C ALA A 15 -14.43 -4.76 5.23
N PHE A 16 -13.29 -4.09 5.43
CA PHE A 16 -13.12 -2.70 5.02
C PHE A 16 -13.28 -2.54 3.51
N LEU A 17 -12.60 -3.36 2.70
CA LEU A 17 -12.74 -3.35 1.24
C LEU A 17 -14.19 -3.55 0.81
N GLU A 18 -14.90 -4.50 1.41
CA GLU A 18 -16.32 -4.74 1.15
C GLU A 18 -17.17 -3.51 1.50
N SER A 19 -16.92 -2.87 2.65
CA SER A 19 -17.66 -1.68 3.11
C SER A 19 -17.50 -0.48 2.15
N VAL A 20 -16.35 -0.34 1.50
CA VAL A 20 -16.11 0.69 0.48
C VAL A 20 -16.49 0.23 -0.94
N GLY A 21 -17.02 -0.99 -1.08
CA GLY A 21 -17.52 -1.55 -2.35
C GLY A 21 -16.46 -2.15 -3.26
N ILE A 22 -15.30 -2.51 -2.72
CA ILE A 22 -14.18 -3.17 -3.44
C ILE A 22 -14.25 -4.66 -3.16
N ARG A 23 -14.29 -5.48 -4.21
CA ARG A 23 -14.37 -6.95 -4.13
C ARG A 23 -13.28 -7.59 -4.99
N GLU A 24 -13.20 -8.92 -4.98
CA GLU A 24 -12.34 -9.67 -5.89
C GLU A 24 -12.62 -9.27 -7.36
N GLY A 25 -11.65 -8.59 -7.98
CA GLY A 25 -11.83 -7.84 -9.24
C GLY A 25 -11.52 -6.33 -9.14
N GLY A 26 -11.24 -5.82 -7.94
CA GLY A 26 -10.85 -4.43 -7.68
C GLY A 26 -12.02 -3.45 -7.73
N ILE A 27 -11.69 -2.14 -7.74
CA ILE A 27 -12.67 -1.11 -8.11
C ILE A 27 -13.05 -1.45 -9.55
N LEU A 28 -14.32 -1.80 -9.80
CA LEU A 28 -14.83 -1.91 -11.16
C LEU A 28 -14.60 -0.57 -11.85
N THR A 29 -13.47 -0.45 -12.55
CA THR A 29 -13.21 0.56 -13.57
C THR A 29 -14.10 0.19 -14.73
N ASP A 30 -15.40 0.29 -14.50
CA ASP A 30 -16.37 0.49 -15.55
C ASP A 30 -16.01 1.80 -16.24
N SER A 31 -14.95 1.77 -17.04
CA SER A 31 -14.66 2.76 -18.07
C SER A 31 -15.73 2.65 -19.15
N PHE A 32 -16.32 1.47 -19.37
CA PHE A 32 -17.33 1.25 -20.40
C PHE A 32 -18.62 2.08 -20.17
N GLY A 33 -19.13 2.14 -18.94
CA GLY A 33 -20.31 2.90 -18.55
C GLY A 33 -20.01 4.33 -18.10
N ARG A 34 -18.78 4.64 -17.66
CA ARG A 34 -18.34 6.04 -17.43
C ARG A 34 -18.18 6.83 -18.73
N ILE A 35 -17.59 6.24 -19.78
CA ILE A 35 -17.43 6.90 -21.10
C ILE A 35 -18.80 7.28 -21.70
N LYS A 36 -19.82 6.43 -21.53
CA LYS A 36 -21.16 6.69 -22.06
C LYS A 36 -21.89 7.88 -21.45
N ARG A 37 -21.52 8.36 -20.25
CA ARG A 37 -22.11 9.56 -19.64
C ARG A 37 -21.18 10.79 -19.65
N SER A 38 -19.88 10.60 -19.86
CA SER A 38 -18.88 11.67 -19.78
C SER A 38 -18.21 11.93 -21.12
N MET A 39 -18.98 12.06 -22.21
CA MET A 39 -18.48 12.72 -23.42
C MET A 39 -18.61 14.23 -23.27
N SER A 40 -17.62 14.84 -22.64
CA SER A 40 -17.33 16.27 -22.77
C SER A 40 -15.82 16.46 -22.70
N SER A 41 -15.20 16.37 -23.88
CA SER A 41 -13.96 17.01 -24.37
C SER A 41 -12.74 17.29 -23.48
N THR A 42 -12.53 16.66 -22.32
CA THR A 42 -11.27 16.89 -21.58
C THR A 42 -10.21 15.87 -22.02
N SER A 43 -9.41 16.24 -23.01
CA SER A 43 -8.15 15.56 -23.33
C SER A 43 -7.28 15.52 -22.07
N ALA A 44 -7.14 14.35 -21.45
CA ALA A 44 -6.19 14.15 -20.35
C ALA A 44 -4.77 14.08 -20.92
N SER A 45 -4.20 15.23 -21.27
CA SER A 45 -2.75 15.33 -21.49
C SER A 45 -2.07 15.45 -20.14
N ALA A 46 -1.38 14.39 -19.70
CA ALA A 46 -0.42 14.48 -18.61
C ALA A 46 0.80 15.28 -19.13
N VAL A 47 0.76 16.61 -19.01
CA VAL A 47 1.91 17.46 -19.29
C VAL A 47 2.96 17.18 -18.21
N ARG A 48 3.93 16.34 -18.53
CA ARG A 48 5.16 16.19 -17.75
C ARG A 48 6.01 17.43 -18.01
N SER A 49 5.84 18.47 -17.17
CA SER A 49 6.79 19.58 -17.12
C SER A 49 8.08 19.05 -16.49
N TYR A 50 9.11 18.82 -17.31
CA TYR A 50 10.44 18.43 -16.84
C TYR A 50 11.26 19.69 -16.55
N ASP A 51 11.34 20.09 -15.29
CA ASP A 51 12.42 20.96 -14.81
C ASP A 51 13.62 20.08 -14.43
N SER A 52 14.43 19.75 -15.43
CA SER A 52 15.55 18.81 -15.33
C SER A 52 16.72 19.24 -14.43
N CYS A 53 16.60 20.35 -13.70
CA CYS A 53 17.65 20.90 -12.84
C CYS A 53 17.50 20.49 -11.34
N SER A 54 16.36 19.92 -10.92
CA SER A 54 16.11 19.50 -9.51
C SER A 54 16.13 17.98 -9.29
N LEU A 55 16.17 17.19 -10.37
CA LEU A 55 15.97 15.73 -10.39
C LEU A 55 16.90 14.93 -9.46
N ARG A 56 18.12 15.40 -9.19
CA ARG A 56 19.08 14.65 -8.38
C ARG A 56 18.76 14.69 -6.88
N SER A 57 18.30 15.85 -6.39
CA SER A 57 17.88 16.00 -4.99
C SER A 57 16.49 15.41 -4.76
N GLU A 58 15.60 15.50 -5.75
CA GLU A 58 14.29 14.85 -5.69
C GLU A 58 14.39 13.32 -5.74
N ALA A 59 15.28 12.75 -6.58
CA ALA A 59 15.55 11.32 -6.62
C ALA A 59 16.08 10.80 -5.27
N GLU A 60 17.05 11.49 -4.65
CA GLU A 60 17.55 11.11 -3.32
C GLU A 60 16.45 11.17 -2.23
N SER A 61 15.53 12.13 -2.34
CA SER A 61 14.37 12.22 -1.43
C SER A 61 13.33 11.11 -1.69
N PHE A 62 13.18 10.68 -2.94
CA PHE A 62 12.30 9.61 -3.34
C PHE A 62 12.85 8.26 -2.87
N GLU A 63 14.12 7.97 -3.12
CA GLU A 63 14.80 6.74 -2.66
C GLU A 63 14.75 6.63 -1.12
N ARG A 64 14.91 7.76 -0.40
CA ARG A 64 14.71 7.79 1.06
C ARG A 64 13.29 7.36 1.44
N ARG A 65 12.27 7.93 0.79
CA ARG A 65 10.88 7.55 1.05
C ARG A 65 10.60 6.07 0.75
N ILE A 66 11.20 5.51 -0.31
CA ILE A 66 11.08 4.08 -0.61
C ILE A 66 11.73 3.25 0.50
N THR A 67 12.89 3.67 1.01
CA THR A 67 13.57 3.02 2.13
C THR A 67 12.72 3.04 3.40
N ASP A 68 12.15 4.20 3.74
CA ASP A 68 11.27 4.35 4.91
C ASP A 68 10.02 3.45 4.79
N ILE A 69 9.35 3.45 3.63
CA ILE A 69 8.19 2.57 3.38
C ILE A 69 8.57 1.08 3.46
N THR A 70 9.75 0.72 2.97
CA THR A 70 10.23 -0.68 3.02
C THR A 70 10.41 -1.13 4.46
N HIS A 71 11.05 -0.31 5.28
CA HIS A 71 11.25 -0.59 6.70
C HIS A 71 9.91 -0.70 7.45
N ASP A 72 8.94 0.17 7.15
CA ASP A 72 7.60 0.10 7.76
C ASP A 72 6.86 -1.20 7.39
N ILE A 73 6.98 -1.67 6.14
CA ILE A 73 6.39 -2.94 5.70
C ILE A 73 7.05 -4.14 6.39
N GLU A 74 8.37 -4.13 6.53
CA GLU A 74 9.11 -5.18 7.24
C GLU A 74 8.72 -5.26 8.72
N ALA A 75 8.49 -4.10 9.37
CA ALA A 75 8.04 -4.04 10.76
C ALA A 75 6.65 -4.67 10.95
N LEU A 76 5.71 -4.43 10.01
CA LEU A 76 4.36 -5.02 10.06
C LEU A 76 4.37 -6.56 9.99
N ALA A 77 5.35 -7.15 9.29
CA ALA A 77 5.49 -8.61 9.16
C ALA A 77 6.12 -9.26 10.40
N ARG A 78 6.85 -8.49 11.22
CA ARG A 78 7.60 -9.00 12.38
C ARG A 78 6.73 -9.23 13.62
N ASP A 79 5.59 -8.54 13.70
CA ASP A 79 4.61 -8.69 14.79
C ASP A 79 3.91 -10.07 14.83
N GLU A 80 4.19 -10.97 13.88
CA GLU A 80 3.69 -12.34 13.84
C GLU A 80 4.66 -13.37 14.47
N ASP A 81 5.94 -13.01 14.65
CA ASP A 81 7.00 -13.91 15.13
C ASP A 81 7.42 -13.66 16.60
N ASP A 82 6.87 -12.63 17.28
CA ASP A 82 7.25 -12.22 18.65
C ASP A 82 6.32 -12.76 19.76
N ASP A 83 5.35 -13.63 19.43
CA ASP A 83 4.54 -14.36 20.42
C ASP A 83 5.28 -15.61 20.96
N GLY A 84 6.57 -15.50 21.31
CA GLY A 84 7.38 -16.68 21.64
C GLY A 84 8.68 -16.52 22.43
N GLU A 85 9.02 -15.34 22.95
CA GLU A 85 10.19 -15.16 23.81
C GLU A 85 9.79 -14.46 25.12
N ASP A 86 9.04 -15.17 25.98
CA ASP A 86 8.85 -14.78 27.38
C ASP A 86 8.99 -16.04 28.28
N ASP A 87 10.09 -16.05 29.03
CA ASP A 87 10.29 -16.67 30.34
C ASP A 87 10.27 -18.20 30.50
N GLU A 88 11.38 -18.86 30.15
CA GLU A 88 11.91 -19.98 30.96
C GLU A 88 13.15 -19.52 31.73
N GLU A 89 12.91 -18.60 32.67
CA GLU A 89 13.81 -18.25 33.77
C GLU A 89 13.98 -19.48 34.69
N ASP A 90 15.23 -19.91 34.86
CA ASP A 90 15.79 -20.57 36.04
C ASP A 90 14.93 -21.60 36.78
N ASN A 91 15.01 -22.88 36.40
CA ASN A 91 14.71 -23.97 37.34
C ASN A 91 15.47 -25.29 37.07
N TYR A 92 16.76 -25.35 37.44
CA TYR A 92 17.37 -26.60 37.90
C TYR A 92 18.24 -26.33 39.15
N LEU A 93 17.78 -26.93 40.25
CA LEU A 93 18.34 -26.90 41.61
C LEU A 93 19.45 -27.93 41.77
#